data_AF-A0A849Y607-F1
#
_entry.id   AF-A0A849Y607-F1
#
_cell.length_a   1.000
_cell.length_b   1.000
_cell.length_c   1.000
_cell.angle_alpha   90.00
_cell.angle_beta   90.00
_cell.angle_gamma   90.00
#
_symmetry.space_group_name_H-M   'P 1'
#
loop_
_entity.id
_entity.type
_entity.pdbx_description
1 polymer ?
#
loop_
_entity_poly.entity_id
_entity_poly.type
_entity_poly.pdbx_seq_one_letter_code
_entity_poly.pdbx_strand_id
1 'polypeptide(L)'
;MHVLSSSLRSALVRALALSALLIVAGPLRSRAADIFFTNKNSSVSLTTAGNWDPNSVPGAGDTAWLTNRLSQTYTLGSDLAAANVYAGSTGSPLQTLTLDLGSGRSWTVTNQFFLLTQSNSLAFNSGTLAVTNGDRTAQMVIGDGSRNIGLTVRGGTLLADSITSLSATDGKVRFNNGILELFGSGTSSIAGDFQAQATDHAKTMTVRGTNTTISVGQTLGFYTGGNQATNTFILTDGATMSGNGATLAGRNKLLITENAQLFAGGHLYLTSGRDSDQTLVVSNGGQLVVNNLGTGGSGPSDVSFSLFTGSNTLVIATNVYVGTNGFAYSRGKSAILIENGAVLEARTITTGYGSSGAITNQGGTLRFTISDPTLTDHTPGSVVVKGGTIEFLGVSNANLEGAIGQFTYADTNTLTLNSATNARTSAYAIGTGQAFATLDLRGNASYFRSTNFSIGTGGTLLGSGTIESFVVTNAGTIRPGHSPGMLEFSSNLTLTSGSLLVLEIAGTNAGAYDRLLVDGVLSAGGTLAVTNLGWTFAAGDAFDLLDFAAFSGNFDTMSLPTLSGGLLWDTSLFGTQGVLSVIPVPEPTALMAMGAGLAFLLFLRRRREG
;
A
#
# COMPACT_ATOMS: atom_id res chain seq x y z
N MET A 1 32.07 4.20 -1.80
CA MET A 1 32.85 3.14 -1.14
C MET A 1 33.12 3.66 0.28
N HIS A 2 32.54 3.21 1.38
CA HIS A 2 31.79 2.01 1.72
C HIS A 2 30.61 2.36 2.61
N VAL A 3 29.53 1.60 2.39
CA VAL A 3 28.29 1.50 3.17
C VAL A 3 28.60 1.19 4.64
N LEU A 4 28.15 2.04 5.57
CA LEU A 4 28.03 1.67 6.98
C LEU A 4 26.74 0.86 7.14
N SER A 5 26.91 -0.44 7.35
CA SER A 5 25.86 -1.46 7.31
C SER A 5 24.87 -1.36 8.46
N SER A 6 23.64 -1.80 8.16
CA SER A 6 22.51 -2.11 9.05
C SER A 6 22.86 -2.88 10.34
N SER A 7 24.03 -3.52 10.39
CA SER A 7 24.55 -4.20 11.57
C SER A 7 24.77 -3.28 12.78
N LEU A 8 25.18 -2.01 12.59
CA LEU A 8 25.45 -1.09 13.71
C LEU A 8 24.18 -0.57 14.40
N ARG A 9 23.06 -0.44 13.68
CA ARG A 9 21.75 -0.15 14.28
C ARG A 9 21.17 -1.37 14.99
N SER A 10 21.37 -2.57 14.44
CA SER A 10 21.00 -3.82 15.11
C SER A 10 21.84 -4.06 16.39
N ALA A 11 23.10 -3.62 16.40
CA ALA A 11 23.99 -3.72 17.55
C ALA A 11 23.62 -2.71 18.65
N LEU A 12 23.20 -1.49 18.30
CA LEU A 12 22.71 -0.52 19.30
C LEU A 12 21.38 -0.94 19.94
N VAL A 13 20.46 -1.54 19.17
CA VAL A 13 19.19 -2.07 19.71
C VAL A 13 19.42 -3.38 20.50
N ARG A 14 20.35 -4.23 20.07
CA ARG A 14 20.82 -5.38 20.87
C ARG A 14 21.54 -4.94 22.15
N ALA A 15 22.27 -3.83 22.14
CA ALA A 15 22.93 -3.29 23.33
C ALA A 15 21.92 -2.73 24.34
N LEU A 16 20.79 -2.16 23.90
CA LEU A 16 19.70 -1.73 24.79
C LEU A 16 18.84 -2.90 25.31
N ALA A 17 18.68 -3.98 24.55
CA ALA A 17 17.95 -5.18 25.00
C ALA A 17 18.81 -6.11 25.89
N LEU A 18 20.13 -6.13 25.71
CA LEU A 18 21.04 -6.98 26.51
C LEU A 18 21.52 -6.30 27.80
N SER A 19 21.43 -4.97 27.90
CA SER A 19 21.72 -4.25 29.15
C SER A 19 20.59 -4.31 30.18
N ALA A 20 19.38 -4.73 29.78
CA ALA A 20 18.29 -5.08 30.70
C ALA A 20 18.43 -6.49 31.32
N LEU A 21 19.45 -7.26 30.94
CA LEU A 21 19.68 -8.63 31.40
C LEU A 21 20.92 -8.79 32.29
N LEU A 22 21.39 -7.72 32.95
CA LEU A 22 22.54 -7.80 33.87
C LEU A 22 22.17 -7.40 35.30
N ILE A 23 21.71 -8.42 36.04
CA ILE A 23 21.90 -8.67 37.49
C ILE A 23 21.38 -7.58 38.46
N VAL A 24 20.17 -7.82 38.98
CA VAL A 24 19.90 -7.64 40.42
C VAL A 24 19.72 -9.04 41.02
N ALA A 25 20.83 -9.66 41.43
CA ALA A 25 20.78 -10.94 42.15
C ALA A 25 20.35 -10.68 43.61
N GLY A 26 19.04 -10.75 43.85
CA GLY A 26 18.53 -11.21 45.14
C GLY A 26 18.82 -12.70 45.33
N PRO A 27 18.72 -13.25 46.55
CA PRO A 27 19.04 -14.66 46.82
C PRO A 27 18.27 -15.59 45.87
N LEU A 28 19.01 -16.34 45.06
CA LEU A 28 18.51 -17.30 44.07
C LEU A 28 17.66 -18.37 44.77
N ARG A 29 16.34 -18.29 44.62
CA ARG A 29 15.45 -19.43 44.87
C ARG A 29 15.52 -20.36 43.66
N SER A 30 15.81 -21.63 43.89
CA SER A 30 16.08 -22.62 42.83
C SER A 30 14.81 -23.17 42.14
N ARG A 31 13.62 -22.68 42.50
CA ARG A 31 12.35 -23.14 41.94
C ARG A 31 11.31 -22.02 41.99
N ALA A 32 10.53 -21.90 40.91
CA ALA A 32 9.35 -21.04 40.82
C ALA A 32 8.44 -21.22 42.04
N ALA A 33 8.08 -20.11 42.69
CA ALA A 33 7.16 -20.08 43.82
C ALA A 33 5.99 -19.12 43.58
N ASP A 34 4.85 -19.41 44.22
CA ASP A 34 3.77 -18.44 44.39
C ASP A 34 4.11 -17.50 45.54
N ILE A 35 4.10 -16.19 45.26
CA ILE A 35 4.44 -15.14 46.23
C ILE A 35 3.28 -14.14 46.28
N PHE A 36 2.68 -14.01 47.46
CA PHE A 36 1.45 -13.27 47.69
C PHE A 36 1.71 -11.90 48.30
N PHE A 37 1.15 -10.86 47.71
CA PHE A 37 1.23 -9.52 48.27
C PHE A 37 0.28 -9.39 49.46
N THR A 38 0.81 -9.11 50.64
CA THR A 38 0.06 -9.12 51.90
C THR A 38 -0.20 -7.73 52.46
N ASN A 39 0.48 -6.71 51.96
CA ASN A 39 0.33 -5.33 52.45
C ASN A 39 -1.01 -4.71 52.01
N LYS A 40 -1.70 -4.06 52.95
CA LYS A 40 -3.05 -3.49 52.77
C LYS A 40 -3.12 -1.96 52.70
N ASN A 41 -1.98 -1.27 52.72
CA ASN A 41 -1.91 0.21 52.77
C ASN A 41 -2.16 0.86 51.39
N SER A 42 -2.37 2.17 51.31
CA SER A 42 -2.84 2.85 50.07
C SER A 42 -1.75 3.13 49.01
N SER A 43 -0.47 3.23 49.40
CA SER A 43 0.67 3.38 48.48
C SER A 43 1.85 2.53 48.96
N VAL A 44 2.27 1.53 48.17
CA VAL A 44 3.16 0.46 48.65
C VAL A 44 4.20 0.05 47.62
N SER A 45 5.44 -0.20 48.06
CA SER A 45 6.54 -0.66 47.21
C SER A 45 6.48 -2.18 46.94
N LEU A 46 6.53 -2.58 45.67
CA LEU A 46 6.63 -4.00 45.26
C LEU A 46 8.04 -4.58 45.47
N THR A 47 9.03 -3.73 45.68
CA THR A 47 10.44 -4.14 45.88
C THR A 47 10.83 -4.32 47.35
N THR A 48 9.87 -4.19 48.28
CA THR A 48 10.09 -4.40 49.70
C THR A 48 9.65 -5.82 50.09
N ALA A 49 10.61 -6.69 50.46
CA ALA A 49 10.34 -8.10 50.79
C ALA A 49 9.24 -8.29 51.86
N GLY A 50 9.19 -7.43 52.88
CA GLY A 50 8.21 -7.51 53.97
C GLY A 50 6.75 -7.27 53.54
N ASN A 51 6.50 -6.87 52.29
CA ASN A 51 5.17 -6.73 51.73
C ASN A 51 4.64 -8.02 51.07
N TRP A 52 5.45 -9.08 51.07
CA TRP A 52 5.17 -10.34 50.39
C TRP A 52 5.16 -11.51 51.39
N ASP A 53 4.41 -12.57 51.06
CA ASP A 53 4.42 -13.87 51.73
C ASP A 53 4.70 -14.99 50.70
N PRO A 54 5.77 -15.78 50.87
CA PRO A 54 6.82 -15.63 51.89
C PRO A 54 7.55 -14.29 51.75
N ASN A 55 8.15 -13.81 52.86
CA ASN A 55 8.87 -12.52 52.97
C ASN A 55 10.07 -12.43 52.01
N SER A 56 9.76 -12.25 50.72
CA SER A 56 10.68 -12.24 49.59
C SER A 56 10.02 -11.55 48.40
N VAL A 57 10.77 -10.70 47.72
CA VAL A 57 10.35 -10.08 46.47
C VAL A 57 10.31 -11.14 45.35
N PRO A 58 9.28 -11.16 44.47
CA PRO A 58 9.26 -12.07 43.33
C PRO A 58 10.46 -11.92 42.39
N GLY A 59 10.99 -13.04 41.93
CA GLY A 59 12.01 -13.12 40.89
C GLY A 59 11.47 -13.55 39.53
N ALA A 60 12.30 -13.52 38.50
CA ALA A 60 11.92 -13.77 37.10
C ALA A 60 11.28 -15.15 36.81
N GLY A 61 11.41 -16.12 37.71
CA GLY A 61 10.77 -17.43 37.62
C GLY A 61 9.48 -17.59 38.44
N ASP A 62 9.13 -16.61 39.28
CA ASP A 62 8.06 -16.71 40.26
C ASP A 62 6.72 -16.18 39.75
N THR A 63 5.64 -16.56 40.44
CA THR A 63 4.29 -16.03 40.24
C THR A 63 3.96 -15.04 41.35
N ALA A 64 3.70 -13.78 40.99
CA ALA A 64 3.31 -12.73 41.92
C ALA A 64 1.78 -12.56 41.98
N TRP A 65 1.19 -12.62 43.17
CA TRP A 65 -0.25 -12.48 43.40
C TRP A 65 -0.57 -11.14 44.09
N LEU A 66 -1.26 -10.23 43.40
CA LEU A 66 -1.73 -8.94 43.92
C LEU A 66 -3.25 -8.99 44.21
N THR A 67 -3.65 -9.56 45.36
CA THR A 67 -5.07 -9.86 45.66
C THR A 67 -5.74 -8.96 46.70
N ASN A 68 -5.21 -7.76 46.98
CA ASN A 68 -5.78 -6.88 48.01
C ASN A 68 -7.16 -6.31 47.62
N ARG A 69 -7.98 -5.95 48.62
CA ARG A 69 -9.36 -5.44 48.55
C ARG A 69 -9.50 -3.92 48.62
N LEU A 70 -8.43 -3.15 48.40
CA LEU A 70 -8.50 -1.69 48.32
C LEU A 70 -7.83 -1.19 47.04
N SER A 71 -8.31 -0.05 46.51
CA SER A 71 -7.59 0.69 45.47
C SER A 71 -6.21 1.07 46.00
N GLN A 72 -5.17 0.65 45.29
CA GLN A 72 -3.77 0.82 45.70
C GLN A 72 -2.93 1.39 44.58
N THR A 73 -1.93 2.19 44.96
CA THR A 73 -0.84 2.61 44.10
C THR A 73 0.42 1.81 44.44
N TYR A 74 0.91 1.04 43.48
CA TYR A 74 2.12 0.24 43.62
C TYR A 74 3.31 0.97 43.00
N THR A 75 4.41 1.01 43.74
CA THR A 75 5.65 1.70 43.35
C THR A 75 6.83 0.74 43.29
N LEU A 76 7.90 1.14 42.59
CA LEU A 76 9.17 0.40 42.55
C LEU A 76 10.31 1.24 43.16
N GLY A 77 11.13 0.61 44.01
CA GLY A 77 12.43 1.14 44.42
C GLY A 77 13.54 0.83 43.41
N SER A 78 13.45 -0.32 42.76
CA SER A 78 14.36 -0.85 41.72
C SER A 78 13.57 -1.61 40.65
N ASP A 79 14.21 -2.02 39.57
CA ASP A 79 13.58 -2.92 38.59
C ASP A 79 13.11 -4.23 39.25
N LEU A 80 12.04 -4.79 38.71
CA LEU A 80 11.39 -6.00 39.22
C LEU A 80 11.13 -6.98 38.07
N ALA A 81 11.17 -8.28 38.36
CA ALA A 81 10.83 -9.31 37.38
C ALA A 81 9.93 -10.38 37.99
N ALA A 82 9.01 -10.93 37.19
CA ALA A 82 8.20 -12.09 37.53
C ALA A 82 7.97 -12.95 36.28
N ALA A 83 7.70 -14.24 36.44
CA ALA A 83 7.21 -15.07 35.34
C ALA A 83 5.73 -14.74 35.09
N ASN A 84 4.93 -14.76 36.15
CA ASN A 84 3.50 -14.47 36.08
C ASN A 84 3.11 -13.40 37.11
N VAL A 85 2.10 -12.62 36.78
CA VAL A 85 1.45 -11.69 37.71
C VAL A 85 -0.06 -11.89 37.63
N TYR A 86 -0.69 -12.22 38.74
CA TYR A 86 -2.15 -12.26 38.88
C TYR A 86 -2.59 -11.13 39.78
N ALA A 87 -3.37 -10.19 39.25
CA ALA A 87 -3.77 -9.00 39.97
C ALA A 87 -5.30 -8.82 39.98
N GLY A 88 -5.88 -8.64 41.16
CA GLY A 88 -7.28 -8.26 41.34
C GLY A 88 -7.92 -8.82 42.61
N SER A 89 -9.06 -8.25 43.00
CA SER A 89 -9.71 -8.53 44.28
C SER A 89 -11.00 -9.34 44.12
N THR A 90 -11.40 -10.07 45.16
CA THR A 90 -12.75 -10.65 45.31
C THR A 90 -13.52 -9.85 46.36
N GLY A 91 -14.27 -8.83 45.93
CA GLY A 91 -15.06 -7.98 46.82
C GLY A 91 -15.77 -6.80 46.12
N SER A 92 -16.84 -6.31 46.76
CA SER A 92 -17.50 -5.04 46.44
C SER A 92 -17.04 -3.97 47.46
N PRO A 93 -16.74 -2.72 47.06
CA PRO A 93 -16.87 -2.15 45.72
C PRO A 93 -15.69 -2.48 44.78
N LEU A 94 -15.94 -2.28 43.48
CA LEU A 94 -14.94 -2.42 42.40
C LEU A 94 -13.76 -1.44 42.61
N GLN A 95 -12.53 -1.87 42.32
CA GLN A 95 -11.29 -1.14 42.68
C GLN A 95 -10.40 -0.76 41.49
N THR A 96 -9.53 0.23 41.67
CA THR A 96 -8.49 0.59 40.70
C THR A 96 -7.13 0.12 41.19
N LEU A 97 -6.45 -0.66 40.36
CA LEU A 97 -5.04 -1.01 40.51
C LEU A 97 -4.22 0.09 39.83
N THR A 98 -3.40 0.83 40.57
CA THR A 98 -2.54 1.86 39.99
C THR A 98 -1.08 1.43 40.07
N LEU A 99 -0.36 1.44 38.95
CA LEU A 99 1.07 1.22 38.87
C LEU A 99 1.76 2.56 38.63
N ASP A 100 2.54 3.00 39.61
CA ASP A 100 3.35 4.21 39.54
C ASP A 100 4.82 3.82 39.74
N LEU A 101 5.39 3.19 38.72
CA LEU A 101 6.63 2.45 38.84
C LEU A 101 7.85 3.38 38.95
N GLY A 102 7.72 4.67 38.61
CA GLY A 102 8.78 5.66 38.61
C GLY A 102 9.53 5.71 37.28
N SER A 103 9.96 6.90 36.87
CA SER A 103 10.71 7.11 35.63
C SER A 103 12.00 6.27 35.58
N GLY A 104 12.25 5.64 34.43
CA GLY A 104 13.43 4.79 34.21
C GLY A 104 13.41 3.43 34.91
N ARG A 105 12.36 3.10 35.68
CA ARG A 105 12.18 1.77 36.28
C ARG A 105 11.30 0.89 35.43
N SER A 106 11.52 -0.41 35.52
CA SER A 106 10.82 -1.44 34.76
C SER A 106 10.35 -2.60 35.64
N TRP A 107 9.14 -3.07 35.35
CA TRP A 107 8.66 -4.37 35.81
C TRP A 107 8.51 -5.29 34.60
N THR A 108 9.33 -6.34 34.53
CA THR A 108 9.26 -7.33 33.45
C THR A 108 8.46 -8.55 33.87
N VAL A 109 7.52 -8.95 33.03
CA VAL A 109 6.69 -10.15 33.19
C VAL A 109 6.88 -11.04 31.97
N THR A 110 7.48 -12.21 32.15
CA THR A 110 8.00 -13.01 31.02
C THR A 110 7.01 -14.05 30.47
N ASN A 111 5.90 -14.32 31.16
CA ASN A 111 4.89 -15.25 30.69
C ASN A 111 3.50 -14.62 30.66
N GLN A 112 2.88 -14.32 31.81
CA GLN A 112 1.51 -13.81 31.82
C GLN A 112 1.27 -12.72 32.86
N PHE A 113 0.67 -11.60 32.45
CA PHE A 113 0.07 -10.62 33.36
C PHE A 113 -1.45 -10.71 33.25
N PHE A 114 -2.13 -11.21 34.28
CA PHE A 114 -3.56 -11.43 34.29
C PHE A 114 -4.26 -10.47 35.26
N LEU A 115 -5.17 -9.64 34.75
CA LEU A 115 -6.02 -8.77 35.54
C LEU A 115 -7.37 -9.45 35.79
N LEU A 116 -7.64 -9.81 37.05
CA LEU A 116 -8.85 -10.50 37.50
C LEU A 116 -10.10 -9.59 37.49
N THR A 117 -11.24 -10.25 37.61
CA THR A 117 -12.60 -9.92 37.15
C THR A 117 -13.30 -8.73 37.84
N GLN A 118 -12.67 -8.09 38.83
CA GLN A 118 -13.34 -7.13 39.72
C GLN A 118 -12.58 -5.80 39.89
N SER A 119 -11.54 -5.56 39.10
CA SER A 119 -10.92 -4.24 38.99
C SER A 119 -11.65 -3.40 37.93
N ASN A 120 -12.05 -2.18 38.29
CA ASN A 120 -12.64 -1.19 37.37
C ASN A 120 -11.61 -0.70 36.36
N SER A 121 -10.36 -0.55 36.80
CA SER A 121 -9.27 -0.15 35.93
C SER A 121 -7.89 -0.55 36.42
N LEU A 122 -7.00 -0.89 35.51
CA LEU A 122 -5.55 -0.82 35.71
C LEU A 122 -5.07 0.54 35.19
N ALA A 123 -4.46 1.35 36.05
CA ALA A 123 -3.93 2.66 35.75
C ALA A 123 -2.39 2.65 35.79
N PHE A 124 -1.71 3.07 34.73
CA PHE A 124 -0.25 3.29 34.76
C PHE A 124 0.03 4.77 34.84
N ASN A 125 0.80 5.23 35.83
CA ASN A 125 1.15 6.64 35.97
C ASN A 125 2.57 6.93 35.48
N SER A 126 3.54 6.03 35.70
CA SER A 126 4.93 6.21 35.30
C SER A 126 5.72 4.89 35.26
N GLY A 127 6.92 4.91 34.65
CA GLY A 127 7.81 3.76 34.46
C GLY A 127 7.36 2.79 33.35
N THR A 128 7.94 1.59 33.31
CA THR A 128 7.67 0.60 32.25
C THR A 128 7.10 -0.69 32.84
N LEU A 129 5.94 -1.15 32.38
CA LEU A 129 5.53 -2.55 32.52
C LEU A 129 5.82 -3.25 31.19
N ALA A 130 6.64 -4.29 31.22
CA ALA A 130 7.03 -5.05 30.06
C ALA A 130 6.53 -6.50 30.19
N VAL A 131 5.39 -6.80 29.59
CA VAL A 131 4.84 -8.17 29.49
C VAL A 131 5.40 -8.79 28.21
N THR A 132 6.65 -9.23 28.25
CA THR A 132 7.41 -9.64 27.06
C THR A 132 8.43 -10.72 27.39
N ASN A 133 8.77 -11.54 26.39
CA ASN A 133 9.88 -12.49 26.47
C ASN A 133 10.69 -12.57 25.17
N GLY A 134 11.79 -13.32 25.20
CA GLY A 134 12.69 -13.50 24.05
C GLY A 134 12.00 -14.11 22.82
N ASP A 135 10.98 -14.93 23.06
CA ASP A 135 10.20 -15.62 22.02
C ASP A 135 8.97 -14.83 21.55
N ARG A 136 8.70 -13.67 22.15
CA ARG A 136 7.54 -12.80 21.88
C ARG A 136 6.18 -13.47 22.06
N THR A 137 6.04 -14.24 23.14
CA THR A 137 4.83 -15.02 23.46
C THR A 137 4.13 -14.60 24.75
N ALA A 138 4.67 -13.63 25.50
CA ALA A 138 4.09 -13.25 26.78
C ALA A 138 2.72 -12.56 26.61
N GLN A 139 1.77 -12.85 27.50
CA GLN A 139 0.40 -12.40 27.34
C GLN A 139 -0.06 -11.49 28.48
N MET A 140 -0.59 -10.32 28.14
CA MET A 140 -1.37 -9.52 29.07
C MET A 140 -2.85 -9.83 28.86
N VAL A 141 -3.50 -10.39 29.88
CA VAL A 141 -4.93 -10.71 29.84
C VAL A 141 -5.69 -9.78 30.79
N ILE A 142 -6.77 -9.20 30.30
CA ILE A 142 -7.58 -8.21 30.99
C ILE A 142 -9.00 -8.74 31.08
N GLY A 143 -9.39 -9.17 32.28
CA GLY A 143 -10.72 -9.71 32.57
C GLY A 143 -10.89 -11.18 32.24
N ASP A 144 -12.09 -11.70 32.56
CA ASP A 144 -12.52 -13.08 32.37
C ASP A 144 -13.78 -13.20 31.50
N GLY A 145 -14.24 -12.10 30.91
CA GLY A 145 -15.48 -12.06 30.11
C GLY A 145 -16.76 -11.88 30.91
N SER A 146 -16.73 -11.80 32.25
CA SER A 146 -17.93 -11.67 33.08
C SER A 146 -18.35 -10.22 33.39
N ARG A 147 -17.42 -9.26 33.31
CA ARG A 147 -17.63 -7.84 33.66
C ARG A 147 -16.78 -6.91 32.78
N ASN A 148 -17.17 -5.63 32.72
CA ASN A 148 -16.43 -4.58 32.02
C ASN A 148 -15.18 -4.18 32.80
N ILE A 149 -14.00 -4.31 32.18
CA ILE A 149 -12.72 -3.86 32.74
C ILE A 149 -12.09 -2.81 31.84
N GLY A 150 -11.57 -1.74 32.46
CA GLY A 150 -10.83 -0.69 31.77
C GLY A 150 -9.31 -0.89 31.90
N LEU A 151 -8.57 -0.77 30.80
CA LEU A 151 -7.13 -0.50 30.87
C LEU A 151 -6.93 1.00 30.68
N THR A 152 -6.22 1.67 31.57
CA THR A 152 -5.88 3.10 31.43
C THR A 152 -4.38 3.29 31.57
N VAL A 153 -3.71 3.71 30.51
CA VAL A 153 -2.30 4.09 30.61
C VAL A 153 -2.21 5.60 30.73
N ARG A 154 -2.12 6.11 31.97
CA ARG A 154 -2.07 7.55 32.31
C ARG A 154 -0.68 8.19 32.17
N GLY A 155 0.34 7.38 31.90
CA GLY A 155 1.74 7.76 31.78
C GLY A 155 2.64 6.52 31.81
N GLY A 156 3.91 6.67 31.43
CA GLY A 156 4.84 5.54 31.31
C GLY A 156 4.66 4.71 30.04
N THR A 157 5.23 3.51 30.02
CA THR A 157 5.28 2.62 28.85
C THR A 157 4.72 1.24 29.20
N LEU A 158 3.74 0.77 28.43
CA LEU A 158 3.31 -0.62 28.41
C LEU A 158 3.91 -1.29 27.17
N LEU A 159 4.81 -2.24 27.39
CA LEU A 159 5.29 -3.14 26.34
C LEU A 159 4.56 -4.46 26.55
N ALA A 160 3.91 -5.00 25.53
CA ALA A 160 3.26 -6.29 25.62
C ALA A 160 3.46 -7.08 24.34
N ASP A 161 3.73 -8.39 24.42
CA ASP A 161 3.77 -9.18 23.18
C ASP A 161 2.35 -9.39 22.62
N SER A 162 1.36 -9.61 23.49
CA SER A 162 -0.06 -9.54 23.15
C SER A 162 -0.91 -8.99 24.30
N ILE A 163 -2.06 -8.39 23.95
CA ILE A 163 -3.10 -8.00 24.91
C ILE A 163 -4.42 -8.66 24.52
N THR A 164 -5.02 -9.37 25.46
CA THR A 164 -6.37 -9.95 25.32
C THR A 164 -7.28 -9.31 26.35
N SER A 165 -8.31 -8.59 25.91
CA SER A 165 -9.36 -8.07 26.78
C SER A 165 -10.63 -8.91 26.63
N LEU A 166 -11.00 -9.61 27.70
CA LEU A 166 -12.19 -10.44 27.79
C LEU A 166 -13.28 -9.65 28.52
N SER A 167 -14.24 -9.09 27.77
CA SER A 167 -15.35 -8.30 28.32
C SER A 167 -16.70 -8.77 27.76
N ALA A 168 -17.76 -8.69 28.59
CA ALA A 168 -19.11 -9.09 28.21
C ALA A 168 -19.79 -8.10 27.24
N THR A 169 -19.47 -6.81 27.30
CA THR A 169 -20.16 -5.76 26.49
C THR A 169 -19.36 -4.47 26.24
N ASP A 170 -18.59 -3.92 27.20
CA ASP A 170 -17.94 -2.58 27.09
C ASP A 170 -16.47 -2.53 27.59
N GLY A 171 -15.61 -3.46 27.16
CA GLY A 171 -14.18 -3.37 27.47
C GLY A 171 -13.58 -2.11 26.84
N LYS A 172 -12.78 -1.35 27.59
CA LYS A 172 -12.18 -0.10 27.11
C LYS A 172 -10.69 -0.07 27.40
N VAL A 173 -9.89 0.09 26.36
CA VAL A 173 -8.47 0.41 26.50
C VAL A 173 -8.29 1.90 26.20
N ARG A 174 -7.83 2.63 27.22
CA ARG A 174 -7.62 4.08 27.21
C ARG A 174 -6.16 4.42 27.43
N PHE A 175 -5.65 5.37 26.65
CA PHE A 175 -4.29 5.89 26.82
C PHE A 175 -4.36 7.38 27.05
N ASN A 176 -4.04 7.81 28.27
CA ASN A 176 -4.00 9.20 28.70
C ASN A 176 -2.54 9.59 29.05
N ASN A 177 -1.67 9.84 28.07
CA ASN A 177 -0.23 10.17 28.25
C ASN A 177 0.77 8.99 28.31
N GLY A 178 0.35 7.75 28.09
CA GLY A 178 1.25 6.58 28.01
C GLY A 178 1.61 6.14 26.60
N ILE A 179 2.65 5.31 26.49
CA ILE A 179 3.04 4.60 25.26
C ILE A 179 2.57 3.15 25.38
N LEU A 180 1.91 2.64 24.35
CA LEU A 180 1.74 1.20 24.14
C LEU A 180 2.56 0.79 22.93
N GLU A 181 3.43 -0.19 23.12
CA GLU A 181 4.09 -0.90 22.04
C GLU A 181 3.73 -2.38 22.13
N LEU A 182 3.15 -2.90 21.05
CA LEU A 182 2.87 -4.33 20.91
C LEU A 182 3.95 -5.00 20.08
N PHE A 183 4.45 -6.13 20.56
CA PHE A 183 5.62 -6.83 20.02
C PHE A 183 5.41 -8.33 19.90
N GLY A 184 4.98 -8.87 18.76
CA GLY A 184 4.97 -10.33 18.64
C GLY A 184 4.15 -10.86 17.50
N SER A 185 4.08 -12.20 17.41
CA SER A 185 3.37 -12.89 16.33
C SER A 185 1.97 -13.34 16.70
N GLY A 186 1.24 -12.53 17.47
CA GLY A 186 -0.06 -12.90 18.05
C GLY A 186 -1.20 -11.94 17.72
N THR A 187 -2.42 -12.48 17.80
CA THR A 187 -3.66 -11.70 17.73
C THR A 187 -4.00 -11.14 19.11
N SER A 188 -3.93 -9.82 19.26
CA SER A 188 -4.50 -9.07 20.36
C SER A 188 -5.98 -8.78 20.06
N SER A 189 -6.87 -9.10 20.99
CA SER A 189 -8.32 -8.88 20.83
C SER A 189 -8.85 -7.97 21.92
N ILE A 190 -9.67 -6.98 21.53
CA ILE A 190 -10.33 -6.05 22.43
C ILE A 190 -11.83 -6.11 22.17
N ALA A 191 -12.57 -6.68 23.11
CA ALA A 191 -14.03 -6.63 23.10
C ALA A 191 -14.50 -5.22 23.53
N GLY A 192 -15.12 -4.47 22.61
CA GLY A 192 -15.60 -3.10 22.85
C GLY A 192 -14.84 -2.05 22.06
N ASP A 193 -14.87 -0.80 22.54
CA ASP A 193 -14.18 0.33 21.91
C ASP A 193 -12.70 0.39 22.30
N PHE A 194 -11.86 0.68 21.31
CA PHE A 194 -10.48 1.08 21.55
C PHE A 194 -10.39 2.60 21.50
N GLN A 195 -9.89 3.27 22.55
CA GLN A 195 -9.79 4.74 22.58
C GLN A 195 -8.40 5.21 22.98
N ALA A 196 -7.63 5.74 22.05
CA ALA A 196 -6.43 6.52 22.39
C ALA A 196 -6.86 7.97 22.66
N GLN A 197 -6.68 8.50 23.89
CA GLN A 197 -7.14 9.84 24.27
C GLN A 197 -6.15 10.59 25.18
N ALA A 198 -5.40 11.56 24.66
CA ALA A 198 -4.53 12.40 25.50
C ALA A 198 -5.20 13.72 25.88
N THR A 199 -5.07 14.16 27.15
CA THR A 199 -5.74 15.39 27.64
C THR A 199 -4.89 16.66 27.62
N ASP A 200 -3.54 16.59 27.57
CA ASP A 200 -2.73 17.83 27.76
C ASP A 200 -1.40 17.95 26.99
N HIS A 201 -0.91 16.96 26.23
CA HIS A 201 0.37 17.07 25.48
C HIS A 201 0.40 16.15 24.25
N ALA A 202 1.30 16.40 23.27
CA ALA A 202 1.49 15.50 22.12
C ALA A 202 2.01 14.11 22.54
N LYS A 203 1.40 13.03 22.02
CA LYS A 203 1.72 11.62 22.37
C LYS A 203 1.82 10.71 21.17
N THR A 204 2.49 9.57 21.34
CA THR A 204 2.65 8.55 20.30
C THR A 204 2.20 7.18 20.80
N MET A 205 1.39 6.49 20.01
CA MET A 205 1.15 5.06 20.14
C MET A 205 1.68 4.36 18.88
N THR A 206 2.33 3.21 19.04
CA THR A 206 2.91 2.47 17.93
C THR A 206 2.55 1.00 18.01
N VAL A 207 1.98 0.49 16.93
CA VAL A 207 1.66 -0.92 16.72
C VAL A 207 2.52 -1.39 15.54
N ARG A 208 3.31 -2.44 15.75
CA ARG A 208 4.34 -2.85 14.78
C ARG A 208 4.60 -4.36 14.80
N GLY A 209 5.09 -4.90 13.69
CA GLY A 209 5.49 -6.29 13.53
C GLY A 209 4.55 -7.08 12.61
N THR A 210 5.12 -7.87 11.69
CA THR A 210 4.41 -8.50 10.55
C THR A 210 3.35 -9.53 10.92
N ASN A 211 3.32 -9.93 12.19
CA ASN A 211 2.36 -10.89 12.74
C ASN A 211 1.61 -10.30 13.96
N THR A 212 1.74 -8.98 14.19
CA THR A 212 1.01 -8.27 15.24
C THR A 212 -0.36 -7.91 14.69
N THR A 213 -1.42 -8.49 15.25
CA THR A 213 -2.80 -8.11 14.89
C THR A 213 -3.53 -7.53 16.10
N ILE A 214 -4.18 -6.38 15.96
CA ILE A 214 -5.18 -5.90 16.94
C ILE A 214 -6.56 -5.97 16.30
N SER A 215 -7.47 -6.74 16.89
CA SER A 215 -8.87 -6.79 16.46
C SER A 215 -9.78 -6.20 17.52
N VAL A 216 -10.61 -5.23 17.11
CA VAL A 216 -11.52 -4.47 17.98
C VAL A 216 -12.95 -4.76 17.56
N GLY A 217 -13.78 -5.20 18.51
CA GLY A 217 -15.16 -5.61 18.21
C GLY A 217 -16.09 -4.46 17.82
N GLN A 218 -15.69 -3.21 18.06
CA GLN A 218 -16.48 -1.99 17.80
C GLN A 218 -15.65 -0.94 17.03
N THR A 219 -15.71 0.33 17.44
CA THR A 219 -15.05 1.44 16.75
C THR A 219 -13.63 1.67 17.29
N LEU A 220 -12.69 1.88 16.38
CA LEU A 220 -11.34 2.36 16.65
C LEU A 220 -11.37 3.89 16.82
N GLY A 221 -11.20 4.34 18.04
CA GLY A 221 -11.18 5.75 18.39
C GLY A 221 -9.77 6.30 18.58
N PHE A 222 -9.42 7.33 17.83
CA PHE A 222 -8.20 8.12 18.01
C PHE A 222 -8.60 9.55 18.38
N TYR A 223 -8.77 9.84 19.67
CA TYR A 223 -9.32 11.11 20.17
C TYR A 223 -8.27 12.01 20.83
N THR A 224 -8.57 13.30 20.96
CA THR A 224 -7.95 14.16 21.98
C THR A 224 -8.97 14.44 23.08
N GLY A 225 -8.51 14.60 24.31
CA GLY A 225 -9.25 15.32 25.34
C GLY A 225 -8.73 16.76 25.37
N GLY A 226 -9.59 17.77 25.19
CA GLY A 226 -9.20 19.17 25.36
C GLY A 226 -8.43 19.82 24.19
N ASN A 227 -8.32 21.15 24.27
CA ASN A 227 -8.02 22.07 23.15
C ASN A 227 -6.53 22.24 22.81
N GLN A 228 -5.61 21.33 23.16
CA GLN A 228 -4.14 21.58 23.01
C GLN A 228 -3.28 20.41 22.48
N ALA A 229 -3.70 19.14 22.57
CA ALA A 229 -2.82 18.00 22.27
C ALA A 229 -2.85 17.54 20.78
N THR A 230 -1.69 17.19 20.22
CA THR A 230 -1.52 16.55 18.89
C THR A 230 -1.01 15.12 19.08
N ASN A 231 -1.81 14.07 18.84
CA ASN A 231 -1.33 12.68 19.00
C ASN A 231 -0.97 12.05 17.67
N THR A 232 -0.01 11.14 17.67
CA THR A 232 0.35 10.33 16.51
C THR A 232 0.09 8.86 16.83
N PHE A 233 -0.78 8.25 16.03
CA PHE A 233 -0.97 6.82 16.00
C PHE A 233 -0.19 6.25 14.81
N ILE A 234 0.64 5.24 15.05
CA ILE A 234 1.49 4.62 14.03
C ILE A 234 1.17 3.13 13.98
N LEU A 235 0.75 2.67 12.80
CA LEU A 235 0.72 1.27 12.43
C LEU A 235 1.83 1.04 11.40
N THR A 236 2.77 0.15 11.69
CA THR A 236 3.99 -0.01 10.88
C THR A 236 4.49 -1.46 10.85
N ASP A 237 5.54 -1.73 10.09
CA ASP A 237 6.29 -2.99 10.08
C ASP A 237 5.37 -4.22 9.90
N GLY A 238 4.42 -4.15 8.95
CA GLY A 238 3.50 -5.24 8.61
C GLY A 238 2.39 -5.52 9.64
N ALA A 239 2.22 -4.70 10.68
CA ALA A 239 1.17 -4.93 11.67
C ALA A 239 -0.23 -4.70 11.09
N THR A 240 -1.20 -5.46 11.58
CA THR A 240 -2.60 -5.38 11.18
C THR A 240 -3.47 -4.85 12.32
N MET A 241 -4.39 -3.95 12.01
CA MET A 241 -5.46 -3.54 12.90
C MET A 241 -6.81 -3.69 12.22
N SER A 242 -7.82 -4.16 12.94
CA SER A 242 -9.18 -4.28 12.43
C SER A 242 -10.24 -3.79 13.42
N GLY A 243 -11.31 -3.21 12.89
CA GLY A 243 -12.49 -2.78 13.64
C GLY A 243 -13.71 -2.55 12.75
N ASN A 244 -14.87 -2.31 13.35
CA ASN A 244 -16.10 -2.01 12.60
C ASN A 244 -16.09 -0.58 12.02
N GLY A 245 -15.37 0.33 12.64
CA GLY A 245 -15.18 1.70 12.14
C GLY A 245 -13.95 2.32 12.78
N ALA A 246 -13.56 3.49 12.29
CA ALA A 246 -12.46 4.25 12.82
C ALA A 246 -12.81 5.75 12.82
N THR A 247 -12.42 6.45 13.86
CA THR A 247 -12.58 7.90 14.00
C THR A 247 -11.27 8.51 14.43
N LEU A 248 -10.74 9.43 13.60
CA LEU A 248 -9.60 10.27 13.91
C LEU A 248 -10.09 11.66 14.29
N ALA A 249 -9.88 12.04 15.54
CA ALA A 249 -10.44 13.22 16.17
C ALA A 249 -9.34 14.01 16.90
N GLY A 250 -9.35 15.32 16.80
CA GLY A 250 -8.64 16.24 17.69
C GLY A 250 -7.59 17.05 16.96
N ARG A 251 -6.30 16.80 17.17
CA ARG A 251 -5.24 17.22 16.24
C ARG A 251 -4.38 16.00 15.98
N ASN A 252 -5.05 14.89 15.68
CA ASN A 252 -4.44 13.59 15.66
C ASN A 252 -3.96 13.24 14.26
N LYS A 253 -2.87 12.50 14.25
CA LYS A 253 -2.27 11.93 13.07
C LYS A 253 -2.41 10.41 13.13
N LEU A 254 -2.85 9.80 12.03
CA LEU A 254 -2.82 8.37 11.82
C LEU A 254 -1.83 8.08 10.69
N LEU A 255 -0.80 7.30 10.98
CA LEU A 255 0.19 6.82 10.02
C LEU A 255 0.06 5.31 9.86
N ILE A 256 -0.16 4.84 8.64
CA ILE A 256 -0.15 3.43 8.25
C ILE A 256 0.98 3.26 7.25
N THR A 257 2.04 2.54 7.61
CA THR A 257 3.25 2.48 6.78
C THR A 257 3.98 1.13 6.84
N GLU A 258 5.01 0.94 6.04
CA GLU A 258 5.87 -0.25 6.06
C GLU A 258 5.05 -1.57 5.99
N ASN A 259 4.15 -1.67 5.01
CA ASN A 259 3.25 -2.81 4.81
C ASN A 259 2.20 -3.08 5.91
N ALA A 260 2.03 -2.15 6.86
CA ALA A 260 0.94 -2.20 7.82
C ALA A 260 -0.45 -2.17 7.18
N GLN A 261 -1.46 -2.70 7.85
CA GLN A 261 -2.82 -2.77 7.34
C GLN A 261 -3.86 -2.33 8.37
N LEU A 262 -4.69 -1.34 8.05
CA LEU A 262 -5.86 -0.98 8.83
C LEU A 262 -7.15 -1.35 8.09
N PHE A 263 -7.95 -2.22 8.68
CA PHE A 263 -9.28 -2.61 8.19
C PHE A 263 -10.36 -2.01 9.09
N ALA A 264 -11.05 -0.96 8.65
CA ALA A 264 -12.19 -0.40 9.38
C ALA A 264 -13.47 -0.57 8.55
N GLY A 265 -14.17 -1.68 8.80
CA GLY A 265 -15.19 -2.23 7.88
C GLY A 265 -16.31 -1.28 7.47
N GLY A 266 -16.65 -0.29 8.30
CA GLY A 266 -17.68 0.71 8.03
C GLY A 266 -17.12 2.07 7.59
N HIS A 267 -16.14 2.61 8.31
CA HIS A 267 -15.67 3.96 8.04
C HIS A 267 -14.29 4.27 8.60
N LEU A 268 -13.64 5.29 8.05
CA LEU A 268 -12.66 6.13 8.72
C LEU A 268 -13.10 7.58 8.56
N TYR A 269 -13.44 8.24 9.67
CA TYR A 269 -13.79 9.67 9.68
C TYR A 269 -12.72 10.48 10.37
N LEU A 270 -12.21 11.50 9.68
CA LEU A 270 -11.33 12.52 10.25
C LEU A 270 -12.21 13.65 10.79
N THR A 271 -12.72 13.52 12.02
CA THR A 271 -13.75 14.38 12.60
C THR A 271 -13.43 14.76 14.04
N SER A 272 -13.57 16.04 14.43
CA SER A 272 -13.86 16.49 15.81
C SER A 272 -13.93 18.01 15.92
N GLY A 273 -14.01 18.55 17.15
CA GLY A 273 -14.33 19.94 17.49
C GLY A 273 -13.35 21.02 17.00
N ARG A 274 -13.77 22.27 17.20
CA ARG A 274 -13.19 23.51 16.64
C ARG A 274 -11.64 23.49 16.60
N ASP A 275 -11.10 23.78 15.42
CA ASP A 275 -9.67 24.04 15.15
C ASP A 275 -8.80 22.76 15.22
N SER A 276 -9.27 21.74 14.50
CA SER A 276 -8.75 20.38 14.55
C SER A 276 -8.02 19.98 13.25
N ASP A 277 -6.68 20.11 13.22
CA ASP A 277 -5.82 19.67 12.12
C ASP A 277 -5.60 18.14 12.13
N GLN A 278 -6.42 17.38 11.39
CA GLN A 278 -6.25 15.92 11.28
C GLN A 278 -5.31 15.58 10.14
N THR A 279 -4.46 14.58 10.35
CA THR A 279 -3.61 14.05 9.28
C THR A 279 -3.74 12.54 9.17
N LEU A 280 -4.13 12.05 8.00
CA LEU A 280 -4.00 10.63 7.64
C LEU A 280 -2.82 10.49 6.69
N VAL A 281 -1.92 9.56 6.95
CA VAL A 281 -0.86 9.18 6.02
C VAL A 281 -0.89 7.68 5.82
N VAL A 282 -1.01 7.23 4.57
CA VAL A 282 -0.81 5.83 4.18
C VAL A 282 0.39 5.81 3.25
N SER A 283 1.42 5.01 3.58
CA SER A 283 2.67 5.06 2.84
C SER A 283 3.46 3.76 2.78
N ASN A 284 4.42 3.67 1.86
CA ASN A 284 5.43 2.59 1.82
C ASN A 284 4.85 1.17 2.01
N GLY A 285 3.87 0.81 1.19
CA GLY A 285 3.19 -0.49 1.26
C GLY A 285 2.02 -0.56 2.25
N GLY A 286 1.80 0.50 3.03
CA GLY A 286 0.67 0.59 3.97
C GLY A 286 -0.68 0.46 3.26
N GLN A 287 -1.63 -0.18 3.92
CA GLN A 287 -2.96 -0.45 3.38
C GLN A 287 -4.06 0.04 4.31
N LEU A 288 -5.05 0.73 3.76
CA LEU A 288 -6.25 1.17 4.46
C LEU A 288 -7.47 0.64 3.71
N VAL A 289 -8.36 -0.07 4.38
CA VAL A 289 -9.60 -0.60 3.79
C VAL A 289 -10.79 -0.15 4.62
N VAL A 290 -11.66 0.64 4.01
CA VAL A 290 -12.87 1.21 4.62
C VAL A 290 -14.04 1.25 3.65
N ASN A 291 -15.28 1.26 4.16
CA ASN A 291 -16.42 1.56 3.30
C ASN A 291 -16.51 3.08 3.05
N ASN A 292 -16.51 3.89 4.10
CA ASN A 292 -16.58 5.35 3.97
C ASN A 292 -15.29 6.00 4.45
N LEU A 293 -14.60 6.72 3.57
CA LEU A 293 -13.52 7.63 3.94
C LEU A 293 -14.05 9.06 3.98
N GLY A 294 -14.27 9.58 5.19
CA GLY A 294 -14.69 10.97 5.41
C GLY A 294 -13.50 11.81 5.83
N THR A 295 -13.09 12.74 4.97
CA THR A 295 -12.02 13.70 5.24
C THR A 295 -12.68 15.06 5.39
N GLY A 296 -13.04 15.42 6.62
CA GLY A 296 -13.67 16.70 6.94
C GLY A 296 -14.10 16.67 8.40
N GLY A 297 -13.75 17.72 9.13
CA GLY A 297 -14.07 17.89 10.53
C GLY A 297 -15.57 18.00 10.83
N SER A 298 -15.89 18.38 12.07
CA SER A 298 -17.28 18.58 12.51
C SER A 298 -17.70 20.05 12.50
N GLY A 299 -16.74 20.96 12.35
CA GLY A 299 -16.90 22.41 12.30
C GLY A 299 -16.42 23.02 10.98
N PRO A 300 -16.91 24.22 10.63
CA PRO A 300 -16.54 24.90 9.38
C PRO A 300 -15.10 25.44 9.36
N SER A 301 -14.41 25.52 10.51
CA SER A 301 -13.01 25.96 10.61
C SER A 301 -11.99 24.82 10.58
N ASP A 302 -12.45 23.56 10.61
CA ASP A 302 -11.54 22.41 10.67
C ASP A 302 -10.74 22.25 9.37
N VAL A 303 -9.50 21.76 9.49
CA VAL A 303 -8.65 21.42 8.36
C VAL A 303 -8.22 19.96 8.47
N SER A 304 -8.37 19.18 7.42
CA SER A 304 -7.92 17.79 7.41
C SER A 304 -7.12 17.47 6.16
N PHE A 305 -6.04 16.71 6.32
CA PHE A 305 -5.18 16.34 5.20
C PHE A 305 -4.97 14.83 5.17
N SER A 306 -5.13 14.24 4.00
CA SER A 306 -4.79 12.84 3.75
C SER A 306 -3.70 12.74 2.68
N LEU A 307 -2.63 12.01 2.97
CA LEU A 307 -1.53 11.75 2.05
C LEU A 307 -1.41 10.26 1.81
N PHE A 308 -1.53 9.85 0.55
CA PHE A 308 -1.27 8.48 0.11
C PHE A 308 -0.04 8.49 -0.80
N THR A 309 1.05 7.84 -0.38
CA THR A 309 2.35 8.00 -1.04
C THR A 309 3.20 6.73 -1.03
N GLY A 310 4.06 6.54 -2.02
CA GLY A 310 5.01 5.44 -2.06
C GLY A 310 4.46 4.14 -2.67
N SER A 311 5.37 3.30 -3.15
CA SER A 311 5.05 2.05 -3.84
C SER A 311 4.23 1.09 -2.98
N ASN A 312 3.34 0.34 -3.61
CA ASN A 312 2.48 -0.67 -2.97
C ASN A 312 1.51 -0.14 -1.91
N THR A 313 1.44 1.18 -1.72
CA THR A 313 0.44 1.82 -0.86
C THR A 313 -0.94 1.69 -1.50
N LEU A 314 -1.92 1.18 -0.74
CA LEU A 314 -3.27 0.94 -1.22
C LEU A 314 -4.32 1.45 -0.23
N VAL A 315 -5.16 2.38 -0.68
CA VAL A 315 -6.33 2.83 0.06
C VAL A 315 -7.57 2.40 -0.70
N ILE A 316 -8.40 1.56 -0.08
CA ILE A 316 -9.69 1.13 -0.61
C ILE A 316 -10.77 1.83 0.21
N ALA A 317 -11.55 2.68 -0.45
CA ALA A 317 -12.67 3.39 0.14
C ALA A 317 -13.87 3.35 -0.81
N THR A 318 -14.91 2.58 -0.50
CA THR A 318 -16.13 2.51 -1.34
C THR A 318 -16.66 3.92 -1.65
N ASN A 319 -16.80 4.77 -0.62
CA ASN A 319 -17.22 6.15 -0.76
C ASN A 319 -16.15 7.08 -0.16
N VAL A 320 -15.79 8.12 -0.92
CA VAL A 320 -14.83 9.15 -0.51
C VAL A 320 -15.57 10.49 -0.40
N TYR A 321 -15.54 11.08 0.80
CA TYR A 321 -16.10 12.39 1.09
C TYR A 321 -14.98 13.35 1.48
N VAL A 322 -14.87 14.48 0.80
CA VAL A 322 -13.81 15.47 1.02
C VAL A 322 -14.44 16.84 1.18
N GLY A 323 -14.06 17.55 2.24
CA GLY A 323 -14.49 18.91 2.54
C GLY A 323 -15.89 19.00 3.11
N THR A 324 -16.47 20.20 3.11
CA THR A 324 -17.84 20.43 3.59
C THR A 324 -18.86 19.96 2.56
N ASN A 325 -19.57 18.88 2.82
CA ASN A 325 -20.62 18.36 1.92
C ASN A 325 -21.87 17.90 2.71
N GLY A 326 -22.86 17.31 2.03
CA GLY A 326 -24.10 16.83 2.65
C GLY A 326 -23.93 15.67 3.65
N PHE A 327 -22.72 15.10 3.76
CA PHE A 327 -22.40 14.06 4.73
C PHE A 327 -22.11 14.65 6.11
N ALA A 328 -22.75 14.12 7.15
CA ALA A 328 -22.74 14.69 8.50
C ALA A 328 -21.34 14.85 9.13
N TYR A 329 -20.37 14.04 8.69
CA TYR A 329 -19.00 13.99 9.21
C TYR A 329 -17.97 14.43 8.18
N SER A 330 -18.34 15.39 7.33
CA SER A 330 -17.46 16.02 6.35
C SER A 330 -17.78 17.52 6.35
N ARG A 331 -17.20 18.28 7.29
CA ARG A 331 -17.28 19.75 7.42
C ARG A 331 -15.88 20.36 7.47
N GLY A 332 -15.76 21.67 7.26
CA GLY A 332 -14.46 22.33 7.18
C GLY A 332 -13.72 22.06 5.87
N LYS A 333 -12.45 22.46 5.82
CA LYS A 333 -11.57 22.27 4.66
C LYS A 333 -10.86 20.93 4.74
N SER A 334 -10.69 20.25 3.62
CA SER A 334 -9.80 19.10 3.57
C SER A 334 -9.26 18.83 2.18
N ALA A 335 -8.17 18.07 2.15
CA ALA A 335 -7.58 17.61 0.90
C ALA A 335 -7.06 16.17 1.00
N ILE A 336 -7.13 15.47 -0.13
CA ILE A 336 -6.46 14.19 -0.37
C ILE A 336 -5.40 14.39 -1.44
N LEU A 337 -4.15 14.00 -1.15
CA LEU A 337 -3.06 13.94 -2.11
C LEU A 337 -2.66 12.47 -2.33
N ILE A 338 -2.62 12.06 -3.59
CA ILE A 338 -2.21 10.72 -4.03
C ILE A 338 -0.95 10.90 -4.88
N GLU A 339 0.16 10.28 -4.49
CA GLU A 339 1.45 10.51 -5.16
C GLU A 339 2.37 9.29 -5.11
N ASN A 340 3.48 9.36 -5.85
CA ASN A 340 4.58 8.39 -5.81
C ASN A 340 4.12 6.92 -5.96
N GLY A 341 3.19 6.66 -6.89
CA GLY A 341 2.69 5.32 -7.18
C GLY A 341 1.67 4.75 -6.19
N ALA A 342 1.20 5.52 -5.21
CA ALA A 342 0.11 5.08 -4.33
C ALA A 342 -1.22 4.95 -5.09
N VAL A 343 -2.09 4.08 -4.60
CA VAL A 343 -3.43 3.83 -5.18
C VAL A 343 -4.52 4.27 -4.21
N LEU A 344 -5.47 5.07 -4.68
CA LEU A 344 -6.79 5.25 -4.07
C LEU A 344 -7.83 4.55 -4.94
N GLU A 345 -8.45 3.50 -4.42
CA GLU A 345 -9.60 2.85 -5.03
C GLU A 345 -10.89 3.40 -4.46
N ALA A 346 -11.79 3.86 -5.33
CA ALA A 346 -13.09 4.39 -4.95
C ALA A 346 -14.21 3.97 -5.92
N ARG A 347 -15.47 4.06 -5.44
CA ARG A 347 -16.68 3.90 -6.28
C ARG A 347 -17.45 5.21 -6.39
N THR A 348 -17.49 5.96 -5.29
CA THR A 348 -18.15 7.26 -5.21
C THR A 348 -17.19 8.32 -4.68
N ILE A 349 -17.19 9.50 -5.30
CA ILE A 349 -16.44 10.67 -4.83
C ILE A 349 -17.43 11.82 -4.64
N THR A 350 -17.38 12.48 -3.48
CA THR A 350 -18.12 13.71 -3.20
C THR A 350 -17.17 14.76 -2.67
N THR A 351 -17.07 15.89 -3.37
CA THR A 351 -16.21 17.02 -3.01
C THR A 351 -17.02 18.08 -2.25
N GLY A 352 -16.34 19.02 -1.60
CA GLY A 352 -16.96 19.98 -0.70
C GLY A 352 -17.46 21.24 -1.42
N TYR A 353 -18.49 21.88 -0.86
CA TYR A 353 -18.95 23.21 -1.29
C TYR A 353 -17.86 24.28 -1.10
N GLY A 354 -17.86 25.31 -1.95
CA GLY A 354 -17.03 26.51 -1.75
C GLY A 354 -15.53 26.22 -1.69
N SER A 355 -15.03 25.27 -2.49
CA SER A 355 -13.61 24.84 -2.49
C SER A 355 -13.13 24.24 -1.16
N SER A 356 -14.04 23.72 -0.34
CA SER A 356 -13.68 23.14 0.95
C SER A 356 -13.11 21.73 0.84
N GLY A 357 -13.27 21.02 -0.28
CA GLY A 357 -12.74 19.66 -0.43
C GLY A 357 -12.05 19.49 -1.77
N ALA A 358 -10.80 18.99 -1.75
CA ALA A 358 -10.04 18.74 -2.98
C ALA A 358 -9.35 17.37 -2.98
N ILE A 359 -9.34 16.70 -4.13
CA ILE A 359 -8.53 15.50 -4.39
C ILE A 359 -7.53 15.85 -5.49
N THR A 360 -6.24 15.63 -5.21
CA THR A 360 -5.17 15.76 -6.20
C THR A 360 -4.46 14.43 -6.36
N ASN A 361 -4.55 13.84 -7.54
CA ASN A 361 -3.72 12.72 -7.95
C ASN A 361 -2.49 13.25 -8.69
N GLN A 362 -1.32 13.23 -8.06
CA GLN A 362 -0.05 13.71 -8.61
C GLN A 362 0.98 12.57 -8.70
N GLY A 363 0.99 11.84 -9.82
CA GLY A 363 1.88 10.66 -9.97
C GLY A 363 1.45 9.42 -9.19
N GLY A 364 0.24 9.40 -8.62
CA GLY A 364 -0.41 8.21 -8.08
C GLY A 364 -1.44 7.62 -9.04
N THR A 365 -2.30 6.73 -8.52
CA THR A 365 -3.41 6.12 -9.27
C THR A 365 -4.73 6.34 -8.54
N LEU A 366 -5.72 6.85 -9.25
CA LEU A 366 -7.12 6.80 -8.84
C LEU A 366 -7.79 5.64 -9.59
N ARG A 367 -8.20 4.60 -8.85
CA ARG A 367 -8.71 3.34 -9.38
C ARG A 367 -10.22 3.21 -9.17
N PHE A 368 -10.88 2.64 -10.16
CA PHE A 368 -12.30 2.28 -10.13
C PHE A 368 -12.47 0.78 -10.43
N THR A 369 -13.20 0.10 -9.54
CA THR A 369 -13.61 -1.31 -9.68
C THR A 369 -15.09 -1.45 -10.05
N ILE A 370 -15.67 -0.36 -10.57
CA ILE A 370 -17.01 -0.33 -11.18
C ILE A 370 -16.96 0.38 -12.53
N SER A 371 -17.94 0.06 -13.38
CA SER A 371 -18.02 0.60 -14.73
C SER A 371 -18.33 2.09 -14.76
N ASP A 372 -19.23 2.56 -13.89
CA ASP A 372 -19.68 3.96 -13.88
C ASP A 372 -19.50 4.55 -12.47
N PRO A 373 -18.31 5.05 -12.14
CA PRO A 373 -18.09 5.71 -10.86
C PRO A 373 -18.89 7.00 -10.78
N THR A 374 -19.33 7.33 -9.58
CA THR A 374 -20.15 8.53 -9.36
C THR A 374 -19.29 9.65 -8.80
N LEU A 375 -19.36 10.83 -9.44
CA LEU A 375 -18.83 12.07 -8.91
C LEU A 375 -19.99 12.99 -8.56
N THR A 376 -20.05 13.44 -7.30
CA THR A 376 -20.84 14.59 -6.90
C THR A 376 -19.88 15.74 -6.66
N ASP A 377 -19.69 16.58 -7.68
CA ASP A 377 -18.78 17.73 -7.58
C ASP A 377 -19.55 18.97 -7.14
N HIS A 378 -19.30 19.44 -5.92
CA HIS A 378 -19.91 20.67 -5.41
C HIS A 378 -19.11 21.93 -5.75
N THR A 379 -17.89 21.79 -6.28
CA THR A 379 -17.08 22.91 -6.77
C THR A 379 -16.24 22.43 -7.95
N PRO A 380 -16.55 22.84 -9.20
CA PRO A 380 -15.81 22.41 -10.38
C PRO A 380 -14.29 22.49 -10.22
N GLY A 381 -13.59 21.44 -10.63
CA GLY A 381 -12.13 21.36 -10.54
C GLY A 381 -11.61 20.92 -9.17
N SER A 382 -12.48 20.42 -8.29
CA SER A 382 -12.06 19.87 -7.00
C SER A 382 -11.35 18.52 -7.10
N VAL A 383 -11.46 17.82 -8.23
CA VAL A 383 -10.68 16.59 -8.51
C VAL A 383 -9.71 16.87 -9.64
N VAL A 384 -8.42 16.80 -9.34
CA VAL A 384 -7.33 17.13 -10.26
C VAL A 384 -6.41 15.93 -10.45
N VAL A 385 -6.03 15.65 -11.69
CA VAL A 385 -5.05 14.62 -12.05
C VAL A 385 -3.86 15.31 -12.74
N LYS A 386 -2.65 15.11 -12.20
CA LYS A 386 -1.41 15.74 -12.63
C LYS A 386 -0.31 14.71 -12.80
N GLY A 387 0.01 14.33 -14.04
CA GLY A 387 0.97 13.27 -14.28
C GLY A 387 0.57 11.94 -13.63
N GLY A 388 -0.72 11.74 -13.37
CA GLY A 388 -1.27 10.60 -12.63
C GLY A 388 -2.00 9.61 -13.53
N THR A 389 -2.43 8.51 -12.93
CA THR A 389 -3.19 7.46 -13.61
C THR A 389 -4.65 7.42 -13.17
N ILE A 390 -5.56 7.31 -14.13
CA ILE A 390 -6.92 6.82 -13.90
C ILE A 390 -6.95 5.35 -14.33
N GLU A 391 -7.31 4.44 -13.42
CA GLU A 391 -7.36 2.99 -13.70
C GLU A 391 -8.76 2.44 -13.55
N PHE A 392 -9.21 1.67 -14.55
CA PHE A 392 -10.35 0.76 -14.42
C PHE A 392 -9.82 -0.66 -14.29
N LEU A 393 -10.14 -1.33 -13.18
CA LEU A 393 -9.62 -2.66 -12.86
C LEU A 393 -10.74 -3.71 -12.91
N GLY A 394 -10.65 -4.66 -13.84
CA GLY A 394 -11.52 -5.83 -13.90
C GLY A 394 -12.99 -5.51 -14.24
N VAL A 395 -13.26 -4.36 -14.85
CA VAL A 395 -14.63 -3.89 -15.13
C VAL A 395 -15.01 -4.04 -16.59
N SER A 396 -16.29 -4.24 -16.85
CA SER A 396 -16.86 -4.21 -18.20
C SER A 396 -17.61 -2.91 -18.44
N ASN A 397 -17.51 -2.35 -19.65
CA ASN A 397 -18.21 -1.13 -20.07
C ASN A 397 -17.92 0.11 -19.19
N ALA A 398 -16.65 0.33 -18.81
CA ALA A 398 -16.21 1.54 -18.12
C ALA A 398 -16.67 2.82 -18.85
N ASN A 399 -17.34 3.72 -18.13
CA ASN A 399 -17.86 4.98 -18.65
C ASN A 399 -16.78 6.05 -18.63
N LEU A 400 -16.16 6.30 -19.79
CA LEU A 400 -15.08 7.29 -19.92
C LEU A 400 -15.58 8.73 -20.01
N GLU A 401 -16.89 8.92 -20.25
CA GLU A 401 -17.52 10.24 -20.39
C GLU A 401 -18.29 10.65 -19.11
N GLY A 402 -18.40 9.76 -18.13
CA GLY A 402 -19.08 9.97 -16.86
C GLY A 402 -18.28 10.81 -15.86
N ALA A 403 -18.09 10.31 -14.64
CA ALA A 403 -17.38 11.04 -13.58
C ALA A 403 -15.97 11.50 -13.99
N ILE A 404 -15.20 10.63 -14.64
CA ILE A 404 -13.81 10.98 -15.02
C ILE A 404 -13.75 12.05 -16.12
N GLY A 405 -14.82 12.21 -16.91
CA GLY A 405 -14.93 13.27 -17.91
C GLY A 405 -15.06 14.67 -17.29
N GLN A 406 -15.37 14.74 -15.99
CA GLN A 406 -15.54 15.99 -15.23
C GLN A 406 -14.27 16.39 -14.44
N PHE A 407 -13.24 15.54 -14.41
CA PHE A 407 -11.99 15.86 -13.71
C PHE A 407 -11.18 16.94 -14.44
N THR A 408 -10.35 17.65 -13.69
CA THR A 408 -9.36 18.56 -14.26
C THR A 408 -8.05 17.83 -14.48
N TYR A 409 -7.54 17.88 -15.71
CA TYR A 409 -6.29 17.22 -16.10
C TYR A 409 -5.18 18.26 -16.34
N ALA A 410 -3.99 17.98 -15.84
CA ALA A 410 -2.76 18.71 -16.15
C ALA A 410 -1.59 17.75 -16.32
N ASP A 411 -0.50 18.23 -16.92
CA ASP A 411 0.67 17.42 -17.26
C ASP A 411 0.31 16.18 -18.10
N THR A 412 1.12 15.12 -18.06
CA THR A 412 0.97 13.92 -18.90
C THR A 412 0.30 12.79 -18.13
N ASN A 413 -1.03 12.66 -18.26
CA ASN A 413 -1.81 11.62 -17.55
C ASN A 413 -1.95 10.33 -18.35
N THR A 414 -2.24 9.25 -17.63
CA THR A 414 -2.49 7.91 -18.20
C THR A 414 -3.89 7.42 -17.88
N LEU A 415 -4.60 6.90 -18.89
CA LEU A 415 -5.77 6.06 -18.70
C LEU A 415 -5.33 4.60 -18.80
N THR A 416 -5.63 3.80 -17.78
CA THR A 416 -5.35 2.36 -17.76
C THR A 416 -6.65 1.57 -17.76
N LEU A 417 -6.79 0.66 -18.73
CA LEU A 417 -7.75 -0.44 -18.67
C LEU A 417 -6.99 -1.69 -18.25
N ASN A 418 -7.25 -2.20 -17.06
CA ASN A 418 -6.57 -3.36 -16.50
C ASN A 418 -7.51 -4.54 -16.39
N SER A 419 -7.39 -5.47 -17.34
CA SER A 419 -8.37 -6.53 -17.60
C SER A 419 -9.78 -5.95 -17.68
N ALA A 420 -9.91 -4.82 -18.35
CA ALA A 420 -11.13 -4.00 -18.35
C ALA A 420 -11.50 -3.55 -19.77
N THR A 421 -12.78 -3.22 -19.94
CA THR A 421 -13.32 -2.73 -21.22
C THR A 421 -14.09 -1.44 -21.00
N ASN A 422 -14.07 -0.49 -21.94
CA ASN A 422 -14.87 0.74 -21.85
C ASN A 422 -16.17 0.67 -22.65
N ALA A 423 -17.17 1.43 -22.25
CA ALA A 423 -18.35 1.71 -23.08
C ALA A 423 -17.90 2.44 -24.35
N ARG A 424 -18.50 2.11 -25.49
CA ARG A 424 -18.09 2.67 -26.79
C ARG A 424 -18.29 4.18 -26.81
N THR A 425 -17.22 4.93 -27.05
CA THR A 425 -17.25 6.39 -27.21
C THR A 425 -17.45 6.78 -28.68
N SER A 426 -18.01 7.96 -28.92
CA SER A 426 -18.20 8.47 -30.29
C SER A 426 -16.88 8.92 -30.94
N ALA A 427 -15.98 9.48 -30.14
CA ALA A 427 -14.60 9.76 -30.52
C ALA A 427 -13.74 9.73 -29.27
N TYR A 428 -12.48 9.33 -29.42
CA TYR A 428 -11.50 9.41 -28.35
C TYR A 428 -10.14 9.81 -28.91
N ALA A 429 -9.44 10.65 -28.19
CA ALA A 429 -8.13 11.14 -28.58
C ALA A 429 -7.17 11.10 -27.39
N ILE A 430 -5.93 10.67 -27.65
CA ILE A 430 -4.82 10.77 -26.69
C ILE A 430 -3.69 11.60 -27.29
N GLY A 431 -2.92 12.28 -26.43
CA GLY A 431 -1.74 13.06 -26.80
C GLY A 431 -1.72 14.46 -26.19
N THR A 432 -0.86 15.32 -26.73
CA THR A 432 -0.69 16.69 -26.21
C THR A 432 -2.01 17.46 -26.27
N GLY A 433 -2.39 18.07 -25.14
CA GLY A 433 -3.62 18.85 -25.01
C GLY A 433 -4.89 18.02 -24.79
N GLN A 434 -4.79 16.68 -24.73
CA GLN A 434 -5.88 15.79 -24.32
C GLN A 434 -5.83 15.54 -22.81
N ALA A 435 -6.93 15.01 -22.25
CA ALA A 435 -6.99 14.58 -20.85
C ALA A 435 -5.89 13.55 -20.53
N PHE A 436 -5.66 12.64 -21.47
CA PHE A 436 -4.67 11.58 -21.35
C PHE A 436 -3.66 11.66 -22.50
N ALA A 437 -2.37 11.64 -22.15
CA ALA A 437 -1.31 11.43 -23.12
C ALA A 437 -1.14 9.94 -23.44
N THR A 438 -1.49 9.08 -22.48
CA THR A 438 -1.27 7.63 -22.61
C THR A 438 -2.57 6.85 -22.41
N LEU A 439 -2.82 5.89 -23.30
CA LEU A 439 -3.75 4.78 -23.08
C LEU A 439 -2.93 3.50 -22.85
N ASP A 440 -3.15 2.86 -21.71
CA ASP A 440 -2.47 1.64 -21.29
C ASP A 440 -3.47 0.49 -21.15
N LEU A 441 -3.27 -0.56 -21.94
CA LEU A 441 -4.03 -1.81 -21.86
C LEU A 441 -3.22 -2.86 -21.10
N ARG A 442 -3.66 -3.19 -19.88
CA ARG A 442 -3.04 -4.21 -19.04
C ARG A 442 -3.81 -5.51 -19.07
N GLY A 443 -3.15 -6.61 -19.40
CA GLY A 443 -3.75 -7.93 -19.49
C GLY A 443 -4.53 -8.14 -20.79
N ASN A 444 -4.43 -9.34 -21.36
CA ASN A 444 -4.97 -9.68 -22.69
C ASN A 444 -6.49 -9.54 -22.83
N ALA A 445 -7.22 -9.44 -21.70
CA ALA A 445 -8.67 -9.21 -21.69
C ALA A 445 -9.05 -7.72 -21.80
N SER A 446 -8.08 -6.82 -21.88
CA SER A 446 -8.34 -5.38 -22.02
C SER A 446 -8.79 -5.02 -23.42
N TYR A 447 -9.87 -4.26 -23.50
CA TYR A 447 -10.58 -4.02 -24.76
C TYR A 447 -11.09 -2.59 -24.83
N PHE A 448 -10.45 -1.79 -25.69
CA PHE A 448 -10.82 -0.39 -25.88
C PHE A 448 -11.82 -0.22 -27.03
N ARG A 449 -12.85 0.61 -26.84
CA ARG A 449 -13.96 0.81 -27.79
C ARG A 449 -14.21 2.27 -28.12
N SER A 450 -14.22 2.59 -29.40
CA SER A 450 -14.65 3.90 -29.91
C SER A 450 -15.26 3.78 -31.32
N THR A 451 -15.81 4.86 -31.86
CA THR A 451 -16.11 4.97 -33.29
C THR A 451 -14.89 5.52 -34.04
N ASN A 452 -14.29 6.59 -33.51
CA ASN A 452 -13.03 7.16 -34.01
C ASN A 452 -11.99 7.21 -32.90
N PHE A 453 -10.78 6.74 -33.18
CA PHE A 453 -9.66 6.83 -32.24
C PHE A 453 -8.47 7.53 -32.91
N SER A 454 -7.95 8.56 -32.25
CA SER A 454 -6.73 9.24 -32.69
C SER A 454 -5.66 9.23 -31.61
N ILE A 455 -4.47 8.81 -32.01
CA ILE A 455 -3.25 8.92 -31.21
C ILE A 455 -2.50 10.11 -31.76
N GLY A 456 -2.69 11.28 -31.16
CA GLY A 456 -2.04 12.52 -31.59
C GLY A 456 -0.56 12.57 -31.24
N THR A 457 0.13 13.63 -31.67
CA THR A 457 1.52 13.89 -31.27
C THR A 457 1.65 13.94 -29.75
N GLY A 458 2.72 13.32 -29.22
CA GLY A 458 2.90 13.13 -27.78
C GLY A 458 1.98 12.07 -27.15
N GLY A 459 1.07 11.49 -27.93
CA GLY A 459 0.22 10.38 -27.52
C GLY A 459 0.96 9.05 -27.52
N THR A 460 0.64 8.18 -26.57
CA THR A 460 1.18 6.81 -26.51
C THR A 460 0.06 5.80 -26.25
N LEU A 461 -0.12 4.86 -27.17
CA LEU A 461 -0.86 3.63 -26.89
C LEU A 461 0.15 2.54 -26.49
N LEU A 462 -0.04 1.93 -25.33
CA LEU A 462 0.82 0.87 -24.85
C LEU A 462 0.03 -0.32 -24.30
N GLY A 463 0.67 -1.48 -24.27
CA GLY A 463 0.14 -2.65 -23.59
C GLY A 463 -0.45 -3.72 -24.52
N SER A 464 -1.14 -4.68 -23.91
CA SER A 464 -1.72 -5.84 -24.59
C SER A 464 -3.24 -5.77 -24.56
N GLY A 465 -3.90 -6.15 -25.65
CA GLY A 465 -5.35 -6.14 -25.74
C GLY A 465 -5.85 -5.81 -27.15
N THR A 466 -7.13 -5.45 -27.24
CA THR A 466 -7.78 -5.15 -28.52
C THR A 466 -8.28 -3.71 -28.55
N ILE A 467 -8.07 -3.04 -29.68
CA ILE A 467 -8.64 -1.75 -30.05
C ILE A 467 -9.77 -2.00 -31.05
N GLU A 468 -11.00 -1.78 -30.61
CA GLU A 468 -12.20 -1.81 -31.44
C GLU A 468 -12.67 -0.38 -31.74
N SER A 469 -12.09 0.20 -32.78
CA SER A 469 -12.52 1.49 -33.35
C SER A 469 -12.83 1.31 -34.81
N PHE A 470 -13.76 2.05 -35.42
CA PHE A 470 -13.98 1.92 -36.87
C PHE A 470 -12.86 2.55 -37.69
N VAL A 471 -12.28 3.63 -37.17
CA VAL A 471 -11.11 4.28 -37.74
C VAL A 471 -10.09 4.51 -36.64
N VAL A 472 -8.83 4.15 -36.91
CA VAL A 472 -7.69 4.50 -36.07
C VAL A 472 -6.65 5.27 -36.88
N THR A 473 -6.23 6.41 -36.35
CA THR A 473 -5.14 7.22 -36.90
C THR A 473 -4.07 7.46 -35.84
N ASN A 474 -2.81 7.25 -36.20
CA ASN A 474 -1.68 7.44 -35.31
C ASN A 474 -0.69 8.46 -35.87
N ALA A 475 -0.45 9.52 -35.11
CA ALA A 475 0.61 10.52 -35.27
C ALA A 475 1.52 10.60 -34.03
N GLY A 476 1.34 9.67 -33.07
CA GLY A 476 2.12 9.51 -31.86
C GLY A 476 2.83 8.16 -31.84
N THR A 477 2.87 7.52 -30.68
CA THR A 477 3.58 6.26 -30.46
C THR A 477 2.63 5.11 -30.19
N ILE A 478 2.87 3.95 -30.83
CA ILE A 478 2.24 2.67 -30.48
C ILE A 478 3.34 1.72 -30.00
N ARG A 479 3.13 1.10 -28.83
CA ARG A 479 4.02 0.10 -28.22
C ARG A 479 3.20 -1.14 -27.81
N PRO A 480 3.05 -2.15 -28.68
CA PRO A 480 2.41 -3.40 -28.29
C PRO A 480 3.10 -4.04 -27.10
N GLY A 481 2.32 -4.55 -26.14
CA GLY A 481 2.79 -5.26 -24.97
C GLY A 481 3.18 -4.41 -23.76
N HIS A 482 3.29 -5.09 -22.60
CA HIS A 482 4.30 -4.76 -21.59
C HIS A 482 5.53 -5.62 -21.90
N SER A 483 6.02 -5.41 -23.11
CA SER A 483 6.77 -6.28 -23.99
C SER A 483 7.60 -7.44 -23.38
N PRO A 484 7.66 -8.61 -24.07
CA PRO A 484 6.93 -8.91 -25.30
C PRO A 484 5.41 -9.04 -25.11
N GLY A 485 4.62 -8.58 -26.09
CA GLY A 485 3.16 -8.69 -26.05
C GLY A 485 2.48 -8.48 -27.39
N MET A 486 1.15 -8.57 -27.39
CA MET A 486 0.32 -8.51 -28.59
C MET A 486 -0.73 -7.41 -28.45
N LEU A 487 -0.84 -6.56 -29.47
CA LEU A 487 -1.86 -5.54 -29.58
C LEU A 487 -2.63 -5.74 -30.88
N GLU A 488 -3.95 -5.79 -30.78
CA GLU A 488 -4.85 -6.07 -31.91
C GLU A 488 -5.69 -4.85 -32.23
N PHE A 489 -5.91 -4.61 -33.52
CA PHE A 489 -6.83 -3.62 -34.06
C PHE A 489 -7.89 -4.33 -34.89
N SER A 490 -9.14 -4.25 -34.49
CA SER A 490 -10.25 -4.92 -35.20
C SER A 490 -10.71 -4.16 -36.46
N SER A 491 -9.86 -3.29 -37.01
CA SER A 491 -10.19 -2.35 -38.08
C SER A 491 -8.94 -1.84 -38.79
N ASN A 492 -9.11 -0.83 -39.66
CA ASN A 492 -7.99 -0.18 -40.33
C ASN A 492 -7.17 0.65 -39.36
N LEU A 493 -5.84 0.54 -39.49
CA LEU A 493 -4.86 1.35 -38.77
C LEU A 493 -4.06 2.19 -39.77
N THR A 494 -4.12 3.51 -39.61
CA THR A 494 -3.30 4.44 -40.40
C THR A 494 -2.18 5.03 -39.53
N LEU A 495 -0.94 4.71 -39.88
CA LEU A 495 0.26 5.31 -39.32
C LEU A 495 0.65 6.53 -40.18
N THR A 496 0.47 7.73 -39.65
CA THR A 496 0.80 8.96 -40.39
C THR A 496 2.30 9.24 -40.36
N SER A 497 2.78 10.15 -41.21
CA SER A 497 4.15 10.64 -41.10
C SER A 497 4.39 11.24 -39.70
N GLY A 498 5.58 11.02 -39.16
CA GLY A 498 5.95 11.40 -37.78
C GLY A 498 5.47 10.45 -36.68
N SER A 499 4.64 9.44 -37.00
CA SER A 499 4.28 8.39 -36.04
C SER A 499 5.44 7.44 -35.76
N LEU A 500 5.37 6.76 -34.62
CA LEU A 500 6.34 5.76 -34.18
C LEU A 500 5.63 4.46 -33.79
N LEU A 501 5.98 3.36 -34.43
CA LEU A 501 5.65 2.01 -34.00
C LEU A 501 6.91 1.37 -33.39
N VAL A 502 6.85 0.97 -32.12
CA VAL A 502 7.95 0.29 -31.44
C VAL A 502 7.60 -1.17 -31.24
N LEU A 503 8.50 -2.06 -31.65
CA LEU A 503 8.39 -3.51 -31.42
C LEU A 503 9.69 -4.03 -30.80
N GLU A 504 9.57 -4.98 -29.89
CA GLU A 504 10.70 -5.51 -29.13
C GLU A 504 10.89 -7.01 -29.41
N ILE A 505 12.14 -7.47 -29.50
CA ILE A 505 12.52 -8.86 -29.76
C ILE A 505 13.40 -9.38 -28.62
N ALA A 506 13.00 -10.50 -28.02
CA ALA A 506 13.75 -11.23 -27.00
C ALA A 506 14.04 -12.70 -27.38
N GLY A 507 13.48 -13.20 -28.48
CA GLY A 507 13.67 -14.55 -28.99
C GLY A 507 12.83 -14.81 -30.24
N THR A 508 12.92 -16.01 -30.82
CA THR A 508 12.22 -16.39 -32.07
C THR A 508 10.90 -17.13 -31.87
N ASN A 509 10.59 -17.56 -30.65
CA ASN A 509 9.33 -18.22 -30.36
C ASN A 509 8.18 -17.20 -30.31
N ALA A 510 6.97 -17.63 -30.66
CA ALA A 510 5.76 -16.82 -30.45
C ALA A 510 5.66 -16.40 -28.97
N GLY A 511 5.48 -15.10 -28.73
CA GLY A 511 5.49 -14.52 -27.38
C GLY A 511 6.87 -14.10 -26.86
N ALA A 512 7.94 -14.33 -27.63
CA ALA A 512 9.28 -13.79 -27.34
C ALA A 512 9.59 -12.51 -28.13
N TYR A 513 8.61 -11.96 -28.84
CA TYR A 513 8.68 -10.68 -29.53
C TYR A 513 7.29 -10.02 -29.58
N ASP A 514 7.25 -8.71 -29.77
CA ASP A 514 6.01 -7.95 -29.91
C ASP A 514 5.31 -8.24 -31.24
N ARG A 515 3.98 -8.26 -31.20
CA ARG A 515 3.13 -8.42 -32.38
C ARG A 515 2.06 -7.35 -32.47
N LEU A 516 1.86 -6.82 -33.66
CA LEU A 516 0.75 -5.93 -34.00
C LEU A 516 -0.18 -6.64 -34.99
N LEU A 517 -1.42 -6.88 -34.59
CA LEU A 517 -2.44 -7.50 -35.43
C LEU A 517 -3.41 -6.41 -35.89
N VAL A 518 -3.73 -6.38 -37.18
CA VAL A 518 -4.66 -5.41 -37.78
C VAL A 518 -5.63 -6.15 -38.69
N ASP A 519 -6.87 -6.37 -38.24
CA ASP A 519 -7.88 -7.12 -39.03
C ASP A 519 -8.24 -6.43 -40.36
N GLY A 520 -7.95 -5.13 -40.47
CA GLY A 520 -8.18 -4.33 -41.67
C GLY A 520 -6.92 -4.02 -42.48
N VAL A 521 -6.94 -2.85 -43.10
CA VAL A 521 -5.79 -2.29 -43.82
C VAL A 521 -4.83 -1.63 -42.84
N LEU A 522 -3.57 -2.08 -42.83
CA LEU A 522 -2.46 -1.35 -42.23
C LEU A 522 -1.88 -0.39 -43.28
N SER A 523 -2.10 0.91 -43.09
CA SER A 523 -1.50 1.96 -43.92
C SER A 523 -0.24 2.48 -43.25
N ALA A 524 0.93 2.05 -43.71
CA ALA A 524 2.22 2.38 -43.13
C ALA A 524 2.72 3.76 -43.56
N GLY A 525 3.34 4.43 -42.59
CA GLY A 525 4.01 5.73 -42.68
C GLY A 525 4.86 5.92 -41.41
N GLY A 526 5.59 7.03 -41.29
CA GLY A 526 6.37 7.30 -40.08
C GLY A 526 7.50 6.29 -39.86
N THR A 527 7.85 6.02 -38.60
CA THR A 527 9.01 5.18 -38.22
C THR A 527 8.57 3.85 -37.60
N LEU A 528 9.12 2.75 -38.10
CA LEU A 528 9.18 1.48 -37.39
C LEU A 528 10.50 1.39 -36.64
N ALA A 529 10.46 1.17 -35.33
CA ALA A 529 11.63 0.92 -34.50
C ALA A 529 11.54 -0.48 -33.89
N VAL A 530 12.49 -1.35 -34.26
CA VAL A 530 12.62 -2.68 -33.68
C VAL A 530 13.79 -2.67 -32.71
N THR A 531 13.56 -3.09 -31.47
CA THR A 531 14.56 -3.09 -30.39
C THR A 531 14.89 -4.52 -29.98
N ASN A 532 16.18 -4.82 -29.83
CA ASN A 532 16.63 -6.11 -29.31
C ASN A 532 16.77 -6.05 -27.77
N LEU A 533 16.11 -6.96 -27.06
CA LEU A 533 16.16 -7.09 -25.59
C LEU A 533 17.22 -8.08 -25.10
N GLY A 534 18.13 -8.52 -25.98
CA GLY A 534 19.26 -9.39 -25.63
C GLY A 534 19.32 -10.70 -26.43
N TRP A 535 18.51 -10.85 -27.47
CA TRP A 535 18.60 -11.97 -28.40
C TRP A 535 19.88 -11.91 -29.24
N THR A 536 20.48 -13.07 -29.51
CA THR A 536 21.61 -13.18 -30.45
C THR A 536 21.08 -13.68 -31.78
N PHE A 537 21.03 -12.78 -32.77
CA PHE A 537 20.50 -13.10 -34.11
C PHE A 537 21.37 -14.11 -34.85
N ALA A 538 20.73 -15.08 -35.51
CA ALA A 538 21.35 -16.07 -36.38
C ALA A 538 20.69 -16.11 -37.76
N ALA A 539 21.43 -16.54 -38.77
CA ALA A 539 20.87 -16.79 -40.09
C ALA A 539 19.74 -17.83 -40.02
N GLY A 540 18.59 -17.51 -40.62
CA GLY A 540 17.36 -18.31 -40.55
C GLY A 540 16.40 -17.89 -39.46
N ASP A 541 16.77 -16.98 -38.54
CA ASP A 541 15.82 -16.37 -37.62
C ASP A 541 14.76 -15.59 -38.43
N ALA A 542 13.50 -15.75 -38.05
CA ALA A 542 12.37 -15.04 -38.62
C ALA A 542 11.42 -14.58 -37.52
N PHE A 543 10.93 -13.35 -37.63
CA PHE A 543 10.03 -12.71 -36.68
C PHE A 543 8.79 -12.23 -37.42
N ASP A 544 7.66 -12.83 -37.09
CA ASP A 544 6.35 -12.46 -37.64
C ASP A 544 5.74 -11.33 -36.81
N LEU A 545 6.09 -10.09 -37.16
CA LEU A 545 5.89 -8.92 -36.32
C LEU A 545 4.54 -8.24 -36.56
N LEU A 546 4.03 -8.31 -37.78
CA LEU A 546 2.83 -7.61 -38.22
C LEU A 546 1.88 -8.57 -38.94
N ASP A 547 0.63 -8.65 -38.50
CA ASP A 547 -0.42 -9.33 -39.25
C ASP A 547 -1.44 -8.31 -39.73
N PHE A 548 -1.87 -8.45 -40.98
CA PHE A 548 -2.85 -7.55 -41.58
C PHE A 548 -3.68 -8.23 -42.68
N ALA A 549 -4.91 -7.74 -42.91
CA ALA A 549 -5.70 -8.19 -44.06
C ALA A 549 -5.17 -7.59 -45.38
N ALA A 550 -4.67 -6.35 -45.34
CA ALA A 550 -3.94 -5.74 -46.43
C ALA A 550 -2.91 -4.71 -45.91
N PHE A 551 -1.80 -4.59 -46.63
CA PHE A 551 -0.77 -3.59 -46.34
C PHE A 551 -0.73 -2.55 -47.46
N SER A 552 -0.60 -1.27 -47.09
CA SER A 552 -0.45 -0.18 -48.04
C SER A 552 0.50 0.88 -47.52
N GLY A 553 1.07 1.69 -48.42
CA GLY A 553 2.11 2.65 -48.04
C GLY A 553 3.44 1.96 -47.69
N ASN A 554 4.35 2.73 -47.09
CA ASN A 554 5.66 2.29 -46.62
C ASN A 554 6.01 3.05 -45.35
N PHE A 555 6.79 2.45 -44.45
CA PHE A 555 7.44 3.22 -43.39
C PHE A 555 8.42 4.23 -44.00
N ASP A 556 8.39 5.48 -43.51
CA ASP A 556 9.36 6.52 -43.87
C ASP A 556 10.78 6.14 -43.40
N THR A 557 10.87 5.42 -42.28
CA THR A 557 12.13 4.91 -41.72
C THR A 557 11.92 3.56 -41.02
N MET A 558 12.84 2.62 -41.23
CA MET A 558 12.94 1.38 -40.46
C MET A 558 14.25 1.38 -39.68
N SER A 559 14.15 1.51 -38.36
CA SER A 559 15.27 1.43 -37.42
C SER A 559 15.33 0.02 -36.85
N LEU A 560 16.23 -0.80 -37.39
CA LEU A 560 16.38 -2.21 -36.99
C LEU A 560 17.63 -2.40 -36.11
N PRO A 561 17.67 -3.42 -35.23
CA PRO A 561 18.86 -3.74 -34.45
C PRO A 561 20.06 -4.03 -35.35
N THR A 562 21.25 -3.66 -34.90
CA THR A 562 22.49 -3.97 -35.61
C THR A 562 22.75 -5.48 -35.58
N LEU A 563 23.01 -6.07 -36.75
CA LEU A 563 23.41 -7.46 -36.86
C LEU A 563 24.94 -7.58 -36.93
N SER A 564 25.49 -8.60 -36.27
CA SER A 564 26.92 -8.94 -36.34
C SER A 564 27.18 -10.16 -37.22
N GLY A 565 28.44 -10.48 -37.50
CA GLY A 565 28.80 -11.78 -38.09
C GLY A 565 28.45 -11.94 -39.57
N GLY A 566 28.39 -10.85 -40.34
CA GLY A 566 28.07 -10.91 -41.76
C GLY A 566 26.61 -11.32 -42.00
N LEU A 567 25.69 -10.83 -41.17
CA LEU A 567 24.25 -11.02 -41.31
C LEU A 567 23.60 -9.74 -41.82
N LEU A 568 22.47 -9.88 -42.51
CA LEU A 568 21.61 -8.79 -42.98
C LEU A 568 20.16 -9.08 -42.63
N TRP A 569 19.39 -8.00 -42.47
CA TRP A 569 17.94 -8.09 -42.42
C TRP A 569 17.40 -8.29 -43.83
N ASP A 570 16.55 -9.30 -44.00
CA ASP A 570 15.70 -9.50 -45.16
C ASP A 570 14.29 -9.00 -44.85
N THR A 571 13.87 -7.96 -45.58
CA THR A 571 12.56 -7.33 -45.47
C THR A 571 11.64 -7.67 -46.64
N SER A 572 12.02 -8.61 -47.51
CA SER A 572 11.27 -8.94 -48.74
C SER A 572 9.86 -9.44 -48.46
N LEU A 573 9.66 -10.12 -47.32
CA LEU A 573 8.37 -10.60 -46.86
C LEU A 573 7.65 -9.60 -45.93
N PHE A 574 8.28 -8.50 -45.55
CA PHE A 574 7.73 -7.60 -44.53
C PHE A 574 6.45 -6.90 -45.00
N GLY A 575 6.43 -6.37 -46.23
CA GLY A 575 5.24 -5.69 -46.78
C GLY A 575 4.12 -6.64 -47.24
N THR A 576 4.35 -7.96 -47.26
CA THR A 576 3.36 -8.95 -47.73
C THR A 576 2.87 -9.89 -46.64
N GLN A 577 3.73 -10.18 -45.65
CA GLN A 577 3.48 -11.12 -44.55
C GLN A 577 3.89 -10.55 -43.19
N GLY A 578 4.43 -9.32 -43.10
CA GLY A 578 4.91 -8.74 -41.85
C GLY A 578 6.13 -9.42 -41.22
N VAL A 579 6.77 -10.32 -41.97
CA VAL A 579 7.91 -11.11 -41.50
C VAL A 579 9.23 -10.37 -41.75
N LEU A 580 10.02 -10.24 -40.70
CA LEU A 580 11.40 -9.77 -40.74
C LEU A 580 12.35 -10.96 -40.52
N SER A 581 13.25 -11.22 -41.45
CA SER A 581 14.15 -12.38 -41.38
C SER A 581 15.63 -12.00 -41.34
N VAL A 582 16.47 -12.88 -40.82
CA VAL A 582 17.93 -12.72 -40.77
C VAL A 582 18.56 -13.67 -41.78
N ILE A 583 19.34 -13.13 -42.71
CA ILE A 583 20.04 -13.88 -43.75
C ILE A 583 21.55 -13.64 -43.68
N PRO A 584 22.39 -14.57 -44.15
CA PRO A 584 23.81 -14.30 -44.33
C PRO A 584 24.03 -13.30 -45.47
N VAL A 585 25.02 -12.41 -45.33
CA VAL A 585 25.55 -11.61 -46.43
C VAL A 585 26.05 -12.60 -47.50
N PRO A 586 25.61 -12.49 -48.77
CA PRO A 586 26.14 -13.34 -49.83
C PRO A 586 27.65 -13.10 -49.97
N GLU A 587 28.46 -14.10 -49.63
CA GLU A 587 29.91 -13.95 -49.76
C GLU A 587 30.29 -13.79 -51.25
N PRO A 588 31.08 -12.77 -51.63
CA PRO A 588 31.49 -12.56 -53.02
C PRO A 588 32.17 -13.78 -53.66
N THR A 589 32.82 -14.61 -52.85
CA THR A 589 33.52 -15.84 -53.26
C THR A 589 32.58 -16.91 -53.80
N ALA A 590 31.35 -17.05 -53.27
CA ALA A 590 30.37 -18.03 -53.75
C ALA A 590 29.86 -17.67 -55.16
N LEU A 591 29.60 -16.38 -55.41
CA LEU A 591 29.21 -15.88 -56.74
C LEU A 591 30.37 -15.98 -57.74
N MET A 592 31.60 -15.69 -57.33
CA MET A 592 32.78 -15.88 -58.17
C MET A 592 33.07 -17.35 -58.47
N ALA A 593 32.88 -18.26 -57.51
CA ALA A 593 33.05 -19.70 -57.71
C ALA A 593 31.97 -20.29 -58.65
N MET A 594 30.72 -19.85 -58.53
CA MET A 594 29.67 -20.21 -59.50
C MET A 594 29.94 -19.65 -60.89
N GLY A 595 30.36 -18.39 -61.00
CA GLY A 595 30.74 -17.77 -62.27
C GLY A 595 31.93 -18.46 -62.92
N ALA A 596 32.96 -18.81 -62.15
CA ALA A 596 34.12 -19.56 -62.61
C ALA A 596 33.75 -21.00 -63.03
N GLY A 597 32.86 -21.67 -62.29
CA GLY A 597 32.33 -22.99 -62.65
C GLY A 597 31.52 -22.96 -63.95
N LEU A 598 30.66 -21.97 -64.15
CA LEU A 598 29.91 -21.78 -65.39
C LEU A 598 30.82 -21.46 -66.57
N ALA A 599 31.82 -20.59 -66.37
CA ALA A 599 32.83 -20.26 -67.37
C ALA A 599 33.67 -21.49 -67.75
N PHE A 600 34.01 -22.34 -66.78
CA PHE A 600 34.70 -23.60 -67.01
C PHE A 600 33.85 -24.61 -67.80
N LEU A 601 32.55 -24.72 -67.50
CA LEU A 601 31.62 -25.57 -68.25
C LEU A 601 31.42 -25.08 -69.71
N LEU A 602 31.33 -23.76 -69.91
CA LEU A 602 31.27 -23.17 -71.26
C LEU A 602 32.58 -23.36 -72.04
N PHE A 603 33.73 -23.29 -71.36
CA PHE A 603 35.04 -23.62 -71.94
C PHE A 603 35.12 -25.09 -72.36
N LEU A 604 34.65 -26.02 -71.52
CA LEU A 604 34.61 -27.45 -71.85
C LEU A 604 33.66 -27.76 -73.01
N ARG A 605 32.53 -27.05 -73.14
CA ARG A 605 31.60 -27.19 -74.27
C ARG A 605 32.24 -26.77 -75.60
N ARG A 606 32.96 -25.64 -75.62
CA ARG A 606 33.69 -25.17 -76.81
C ARG A 606 34.75 -26.16 -77.32
N ARG A 607 35.34 -26.97 -76.43
CA ARG A 607 36.32 -28.01 -76.80
C ARG A 607 35.72 -29.31 -77.34
N ARG A 608 34.39 -29.49 -77.26
CA ARG A 608 33.70 -30.66 -77.82
C ARG A 608 33.06 -30.40 -79.19
N GLU A 609 32.92 -29.13 -79.57
CA GLU A 609 32.31 -28.70 -80.83
C GLU A 609 33.34 -28.29 -81.91
N GLY A 610 34.65 -28.42 -81.62
CA GLY A 610 35.75 -28.31 -82.59
C GLY A 610 36.71 -29.46 -82.40
#